data_AF-A0A9W6UIP1-F1
#
_entry.id   AF-A0A9W6UIP1-F1
#
_cell.length_a   1.000
_cell.length_b   1.000
_cell.length_c   1.000
_cell.angle_alpha   90.00
_cell.angle_beta   90.00
_cell.angle_gamma   90.00
#
_symmetry.space_group_name_H-M   'P 1'
#
loop_
_entity.id
_entity.type
_entity.pdbx_description
1 polymer ?
#
loop_
_entity_poly.entity_id
_entity_poly.type
_entity_poly.pdbx_seq_one_letter_code
_entity_poly.pdbx_strand_id
1 'polypeptide(L)'
;MTSPQHPRPVTASDIADFLTDVQTRAARTDLTPTDNLAFFQRKADLMDRIAHESPDPDAIRVAANARAQLTAARARINGEGF
;
A
#
# COMPACT_ATOMS: atom_id res chain seq x y z
N MET A 1 15.12 13.61 -21.15
CA MET A 1 15.52 13.90 -19.76
C MET A 1 14.24 13.98 -18.92
N THR A 2 13.82 12.88 -18.31
CA THR A 2 12.68 12.88 -17.38
C THR A 2 13.22 13.19 -16.00
N SER A 3 12.90 14.37 -15.45
CA SER A 3 13.23 14.70 -14.06
C SER A 3 12.70 13.60 -13.13
N PRO A 4 13.47 13.16 -12.12
CA PRO A 4 12.94 12.23 -11.13
C PRO A 4 11.78 12.94 -10.44
N GLN A 5 10.55 12.44 -10.64
CA GLN A 5 9.40 12.91 -9.89
C GLN A 5 9.66 12.56 -8.43
N HIS A 6 10.03 13.56 -7.62
CA HIS A 6 10.13 13.37 -6.19
C HIS A 6 8.76 12.90 -5.67
N PRO A 7 8.72 11.81 -4.88
CA PRO A 7 7.49 11.33 -4.27
C PRO A 7 6.82 12.47 -3.49
N ARG A 8 5.49 12.62 -3.65
CA ARG A 8 4.73 13.61 -2.90
C ARG A 8 4.92 13.36 -1.40
N PRO A 9 5.20 14.41 -0.59
CA PRO A 9 5.33 14.28 0.86
C PRO A 9 4.10 13.64 1.49
N VAL A 10 4.28 12.77 2.48
CA VAL A 10 3.22 12.13 3.28
C VAL A 10 2.63 13.17 4.23
N THR A 11 1.32 13.31 4.17
CA THR A 11 0.58 14.21 5.05
C THR A 11 -0.13 13.42 6.14
N ALA A 12 -0.46 14.08 7.25
CA ALA A 12 -1.31 13.49 8.28
C ALA A 12 -2.67 13.04 7.72
N SER A 13 -3.19 13.73 6.70
CA SER A 13 -4.41 13.33 5.97
C SER A 13 -4.23 12.01 5.22
N ASP A 14 -3.09 11.79 4.54
CA ASP A 14 -2.82 10.51 3.86
C ASP A 14 -2.86 9.32 4.85
N ILE A 15 -2.31 9.53 6.06
CA ILE A 15 -2.31 8.52 7.12
C ILE A 15 -3.72 8.31 7.68
N ALA A 16 -4.44 9.40 7.98
CA ALA A 16 -5.80 9.34 8.48
C ALA A 16 -6.74 8.61 7.50
N ASP A 17 -6.67 8.95 6.22
CA ASP A 17 -7.46 8.34 5.16
C ASP A 17 -7.17 6.82 5.06
N PHE A 18 -5.89 6.43 5.16
CA PHE A 18 -5.52 5.02 5.16
C PHE A 18 -6.06 4.28 6.40
N LEU A 19 -5.99 4.89 7.59
CA LEU A 19 -6.55 4.30 8.81
C LEU A 19 -8.08 4.17 8.75
N THR A 20 -8.77 5.14 8.15
CA THR A 20 -10.21 5.04 7.87
C THR A 20 -10.53 3.90 6.91
N ASP A 21 -9.70 3.68 5.89
CA ASP A 21 -9.85 2.53 4.98
C ASP A 21 -9.65 1.20 5.74
N VAL A 22 -8.63 1.10 6.60
CA VAL A 22 -8.41 -0.08 7.46
C VAL A 22 -9.64 -0.36 8.34
N GLN A 23 -10.19 0.67 9.00
CA GLN A 23 -11.38 0.53 9.84
C GLN A 23 -12.60 0.10 9.02
N THR A 24 -12.80 0.72 7.85
CA THR A 24 -13.91 0.40 6.95
C THR A 24 -13.84 -1.05 6.50
N ARG A 25 -12.66 -1.53 6.12
CA ARG A 25 -12.44 -2.92 5.72
C ARG A 25 -12.68 -3.91 6.83
N ALA A 26 -12.28 -3.59 8.07
CA ALA A 26 -12.52 -4.45 9.22
C ALA A 26 -14.02 -4.69 9.50
N ALA A 27 -14.88 -3.77 9.08
CA ALA A 27 -16.33 -3.89 9.20
C ALA A 27 -16.99 -4.61 8.00
N ARG A 28 -16.25 -4.88 6.91
CA ARG A 28 -16.79 -5.49 5.69
C ARG A 28 -16.52 -6.99 5.63
N THR A 29 -17.53 -7.74 5.23
CA THR A 29 -17.44 -9.20 5.00
C THR A 29 -17.47 -9.57 3.51
N ASP A 30 -17.67 -8.59 2.62
CA ASP A 30 -17.93 -8.73 1.20
C ASP A 30 -16.75 -8.26 0.32
N LEU A 31 -15.52 -8.34 0.83
CA LEU A 31 -14.33 -7.85 0.13
C LEU A 31 -13.92 -8.79 -1.02
N THR A 32 -13.89 -8.26 -2.24
CA THR A 32 -13.43 -9.00 -3.42
C THR A 32 -11.90 -9.09 -3.49
N PRO A 33 -11.33 -10.03 -4.27
CA PRO A 33 -9.90 -10.03 -4.57
C PRO A 33 -9.40 -8.68 -5.13
N THR A 34 -10.20 -8.03 -5.98
CA THR A 34 -9.90 -6.69 -6.53
C THR A 34 -9.86 -5.62 -5.44
N ASP A 35 -10.79 -5.64 -4.48
CA ASP A 35 -10.78 -4.72 -3.33
C ASP A 35 -9.51 -4.92 -2.47
N ASN A 36 -9.07 -6.17 -2.30
CA ASN A 36 -7.82 -6.49 -1.61
C ASN A 36 -6.61 -5.92 -2.36
N LEU A 37 -6.55 -6.07 -3.69
CA LEU A 37 -5.46 -5.53 -4.48
C LEU A 37 -5.39 -4.00 -4.37
N ALA A 38 -6.51 -3.30 -4.50
CA ALA A 38 -6.56 -1.84 -4.38
C ALA A 38 -6.07 -1.36 -3.00
N PHE A 39 -6.43 -2.06 -1.92
CA PHE A 39 -5.95 -1.75 -0.58
C PHE A 39 -4.44 -1.96 -0.43
N PHE A 40 -3.91 -3.11 -0.90
CA PHE A 40 -2.48 -3.37 -0.82
C PHE A 40 -1.65 -2.42 -1.70
N GLN A 41 -2.21 -1.94 -2.82
CA GLN A 41 -1.60 -0.90 -3.65
C GLN A 41 -1.43 0.39 -2.83
N ARG A 42 -2.52 0.90 -2.24
CA ARG A 42 -2.48 2.10 -1.39
C ARG A 42 -1.53 1.95 -0.19
N LYS A 43 -1.54 0.78 0.44
CA LYS A 43 -0.63 0.46 1.55
C LYS A 43 0.83 0.52 1.11
N ALA A 44 1.18 -0.12 0.00
CA ALA A 44 2.55 -0.12 -0.51
C ALA A 44 3.00 1.30 -0.88
N ASP A 45 2.17 2.04 -1.60
CA ASP A 45 2.46 3.41 -2.02
C ASP A 45 2.69 4.34 -0.80
N LEU A 46 1.87 4.22 0.26
CA LEU A 46 2.05 5.00 1.48
C LEU A 46 3.35 4.65 2.21
N MET A 47 3.65 3.36 2.38
CA MET A 47 4.87 2.94 3.08
C MET A 47 6.15 3.28 2.30
N ASP A 48 6.12 3.19 0.97
CA ASP A 48 7.25 3.60 0.13
C ASP A 48 7.50 5.12 0.23
N ARG A 49 6.44 5.95 0.30
CA ARG A 49 6.58 7.40 0.53
C ARG A 49 7.17 7.71 1.92
N ILE A 50 6.68 7.03 2.97
CA ILE A 50 7.23 7.18 4.34
C ILE A 50 8.73 6.81 4.36
N ALA A 51 9.10 5.69 3.75
CA ALA A 51 10.50 5.24 3.68
C ALA A 51 11.39 6.14 2.81
N HIS A 52 10.81 6.89 1.87
CA HIS A 52 11.54 7.87 1.08
C HIS A 52 11.87 9.14 1.87
N GLU A 53 10.96 9.57 2.76
CA GLU A 53 11.13 10.78 3.57
C GLU A 53 12.00 10.57 4.81
N SER A 54 12.06 9.33 5.31
CA SER A 54 12.89 8.96 6.45
C SER A 54 13.83 7.80 6.07
N PRO A 55 15.17 7.99 6.07
CA PRO A 55 16.13 6.91 5.83
C PRO A 55 16.26 5.96 7.03
N ASP A 56 15.16 5.75 7.76
CA ASP A 56 15.04 4.79 8.83
C ASP A 56 15.05 3.36 8.24
N PRO A 57 16.00 2.49 8.65
CA PRO A 57 16.05 1.10 8.22
C PRO A 57 14.74 0.34 8.49
N ASP A 58 14.03 0.68 9.57
CA ASP A 58 12.75 0.05 9.88
C ASP A 58 11.66 0.47 8.89
N ALA A 59 11.57 1.75 8.54
CA ALA A 59 10.67 2.24 7.50
C ALA A 59 10.92 1.53 6.15
N ILE A 60 12.18 1.38 5.74
CA ILE A 60 12.56 0.67 4.50
C ILE A 60 12.08 -0.78 4.54
N ARG A 61 12.25 -1.46 5.68
CA ARG A 61 11.85 -2.87 5.85
C ARG A 61 10.33 -3.04 5.85
N VAL A 62 9.60 -2.10 6.45
CA VAL A 62 8.13 -2.07 6.41
C VAL A 62 7.63 -1.85 4.99
N ALA A 63 8.25 -0.94 4.23
CA ALA A 63 7.91 -0.71 2.83
C ALA A 63 8.16 -1.95 1.95
N ALA A 64 9.28 -2.64 2.14
CA ALA A 64 9.55 -3.92 1.47
C ALA A 64 8.48 -4.99 1.78
N ASN A 65 8.05 -5.09 3.05
CA ASN A 65 6.97 -6.01 3.44
C ASN A 65 5.63 -5.64 2.79
N ALA A 66 5.31 -4.35 2.67
CA ALA A 66 4.09 -3.89 2.00
C ALA A 66 4.09 -4.24 0.50
N ARG A 67 5.22 -4.08 -0.18
CA ARG A 67 5.42 -4.49 -1.58
C ARG A 67 5.28 -6.01 -1.78
N ALA A 68 5.79 -6.81 -0.85
CA ALA A 68 5.62 -8.26 -0.87
C ALA A 68 4.14 -8.67 -0.74
N GLN A 69 3.38 -7.99 0.13
CA GLN A 69 1.94 -8.23 0.28
C GLN A 69 1.15 -7.86 -0.99
N LEU A 70 1.48 -6.74 -1.63
CA LEU A 70 0.91 -6.35 -2.92
C LEU A 70 1.19 -7.41 -4.01
N THR A 71 2.42 -7.91 -4.08
CA THR A 71 2.81 -8.96 -5.02
C THR A 71 1.98 -10.23 -4.80
N ALA A 72 1.81 -10.64 -3.54
CA ALA A 72 0.98 -11.79 -3.21
C ALA A 72 -0.51 -11.58 -3.52
N ALA A 73 -1.04 -10.37 -3.31
CA ALA A 73 -2.42 -10.04 -3.67
C ALA A 73 -2.64 -10.10 -5.19
N ARG A 74 -1.68 -9.60 -5.97
CA ARG A 74 -1.72 -9.66 -7.43
C ARG A 74 -1.61 -11.09 -7.97
N ALA A 75 -0.79 -11.92 -7.33
CA ALA A 75 -0.69 -13.34 -7.67
C ALA A 75 -2.01 -14.10 -7.45
N ARG A 76 -2.76 -13.77 -6.37
CA ARG A 76 -4.07 -14.39 -6.10
C ARG A 76 -5.08 -14.08 -7.19
N ILE A 77 -5.21 -12.83 -7.61
CA ILE A 77 -6.11 -12.45 -8.71
C ILE A 77 -5.77 -13.19 -10.00
N ASN A 78 -4.48 -13.33 -10.31
CA ASN A 78 -4.03 -14.03 -11.52
C ASN A 78 -4.16 -15.56 -11.43
N GLY A 79 -4.18 -16.11 -10.21
CA GLY A 79 -4.31 -17.55 -9.95
C GLY A 79 -5.75 -18.04 -9.82
N GLU A 80 -6.71 -17.15 -9.51
CA GLU A 80 -8.15 -17.45 -9.42
C GLU A 80 -8.88 -17.37 -10.78
N GLY A 81 -8.13 -17.22 -11.88
CA GLY A 81 -8.64 -17.15 -13.25
C GLY A 81 -8.64 -18.47 -14.04
N PHE A 82 -8.71 -19.63 -13.37
CA PHE A 82 -8.80 -20.96 -14.00
C PHE A 82 -10.03 -21.74 -13.53
#